data_AF-A0A0F2DLS2-F1
#
_entry.id   AF-A0A0F2DLS2-F1
#
_cell.length_a   1.000
_cell.length_b   1.000
_cell.length_c   1.000
_cell.angle_alpha   90.00
_cell.angle_beta   90.00
_cell.angle_gamma   90.00
#
_symmetry.space_group_name_H-M   'P 1'
#
loop_
_entity.id
_entity.type
_entity.pdbx_description
1 polymer ?
#
loop_
_entity_poly.entity_id
_entity_poly.type
_entity_poly.pdbx_seq_one_letter_code
_entity_poly.pdbx_strand_id
1 'polypeptide(L)'
;MRPRKYPYKQKPLFPSTKRVVKAIRGLEALKEHYLSLPEELKPRAKTLAGEESDYVTYYDLEIVSFELRLRFRELLTFFGSIINW
;
A
#
# COMPACT_ATOMS: atom_id res chain seq x y z
N MET A 1 -20.50 0.03 32.36
CA MET A 1 -19.80 -0.74 31.30
C MET A 1 -19.02 0.22 30.42
N ARG A 2 -17.70 0.09 30.29
CA ARG A 2 -16.92 0.87 29.30
C ARG A 2 -17.07 0.21 27.93
N PRO A 3 -17.38 0.94 26.84
CA PRO A 3 -17.26 0.38 25.50
C PRO A 3 -15.80 0.01 25.27
N ARG A 4 -15.57 -1.28 24.97
CA ARG A 4 -14.26 -1.80 24.56
C ARG A 4 -13.87 -1.12 23.25
N LYS A 5 -12.69 -0.49 23.29
CA LYS A 5 -11.74 -0.28 22.19
C LYS A 5 -12.29 0.43 20.95
N TYR A 6 -11.64 1.55 20.61
CA TYR A 6 -11.59 2.19 19.29
C TYR A 6 -11.95 1.23 18.14
N PRO A 7 -12.66 1.69 17.09
CA PRO A 7 -12.86 0.85 15.93
C PRO A 7 -11.48 0.56 15.34
N TYR A 8 -10.97 -0.63 15.62
CA TYR A 8 -9.92 -1.26 14.87
C TYR A 8 -10.25 -1.01 13.40
N LYS A 9 -9.33 -0.42 12.63
CA LYS A 9 -9.44 -0.29 11.17
C LYS A 9 -10.05 -1.61 10.66
N GLN A 10 -11.35 -1.63 10.36
CA GLN A 10 -12.01 -2.88 10.03
C GLN A 10 -11.43 -3.29 8.69
N LYS A 11 -10.73 -4.43 8.68
CA LYS A 11 -10.26 -5.00 7.42
C LYS A 11 -11.50 -5.13 6.53
N PRO A 12 -11.49 -4.57 5.33
CA PRO A 12 -12.68 -4.52 4.51
C PRO A 12 -13.24 -5.93 4.31
N LEU A 13 -14.54 -6.09 4.50
CA LEU A 13 -15.21 -7.41 4.49
C LEU A 13 -15.16 -8.13 3.13
N PHE A 14 -14.93 -7.40 2.04
CA PHE A 14 -14.90 -7.96 0.69
C PHE A 14 -13.66 -7.48 -0.07
N PRO A 15 -13.00 -8.38 -0.83
CA PRO A 15 -11.89 -7.99 -1.67
C PRO A 15 -12.35 -7.04 -2.78
N SER A 16 -11.46 -6.14 -3.20
CA SER A 16 -11.74 -5.10 -4.19
C SER A 16 -10.51 -4.78 -5.03
N THR A 17 -10.62 -5.04 -6.33
CA THR A 17 -9.62 -4.64 -7.32
C THR A 17 -9.39 -3.13 -7.33
N LYS A 18 -10.42 -2.33 -7.00
CA LYS A 18 -10.34 -0.87 -6.92
C LYS A 18 -9.34 -0.39 -5.87
N ARG A 19 -9.18 -1.12 -4.76
CA ARG A 19 -8.19 -0.76 -3.72
C ARG A 19 -6.77 -0.93 -4.22
N VAL A 20 -6.48 -2.04 -4.91
CA VAL A 20 -5.17 -2.28 -5.52
C VAL A 20 -4.85 -1.22 -6.57
N VAL A 21 -5.80 -0.91 -7.46
CA VAL A 21 -5.60 0.14 -8.48
C VAL A 21 -5.36 1.50 -7.84
N LYS A 22 -6.10 1.85 -6.78
CA LYS A 22 -5.89 3.11 -6.04
C LYS A 22 -4.52 3.16 -5.40
N ALA A 23 -4.09 2.09 -4.73
CA ALA A 23 -2.79 2.00 -4.09
C ALA A 23 -1.65 2.07 -5.11
N ILE A 24 -1.76 1.38 -6.25
CA ILE A 24 -0.79 1.49 -7.36
C ILE A 24 -0.65 2.95 -7.81
N ARG A 25 -1.76 3.65 -8.07
CA ARG A 25 -1.72 5.07 -8.47
C ARG A 25 -1.06 5.96 -7.42
N GLY A 26 -1.35 5.74 -6.14
CA GLY A 26 -0.73 6.47 -5.03
C GLY A 26 0.78 6.24 -4.97
N LEU A 27 1.21 4.97 -5.08
CA LEU A 27 2.61 4.59 -5.09
C LEU A 27 3.37 5.09 -6.34
N GLU A 28 2.71 5.14 -7.50
CA GLU A 28 3.30 5.71 -8.72
C GLU A 28 3.53 7.21 -8.60
N ALA A 29 2.53 7.95 -8.14
CA ALA A 29 2.68 9.39 -7.87
C ALA A 29 3.78 9.65 -6.83
N LEU A 30 3.82 8.83 -5.76
CA LEU A 30 4.87 8.93 -4.75
C LEU A 30 6.25 8.65 -5.35
N LYS A 31 6.37 7.68 -6.25
CA LYS A 31 7.64 7.30 -6.90
C LYS A 31 8.17 8.42 -7.80
N GLU A 32 7.29 9.09 -8.55
CA GLU A 32 7.66 10.25 -9.37
C GLU A 32 8.29 11.35 -8.53
N HIS A 33 7.72 11.65 -7.36
CA HIS A 33 8.26 12.65 -6.43
C HIS A 33 9.46 12.14 -5.61
N TYR A 34 9.58 10.84 -5.39
CA TYR A 34 10.65 10.25 -4.58
C TYR A 34 12.06 10.50 -5.14
N LEU A 35 12.19 10.52 -6.47
CA LEU A 35 13.48 10.75 -7.12
C LEU A 35 13.99 12.18 -6.94
N SER A 36 13.09 13.15 -6.72
CA SER A 36 13.43 14.54 -6.48
C SER A 36 13.42 14.93 -5.00
N LEU A 37 13.05 14.01 -4.11
CA LEU A 37 13.02 14.26 -2.66
C LEU A 37 14.44 14.27 -2.06
N PRO A 38 14.75 15.23 -1.17
CA PRO A 38 15.96 15.21 -0.34
C PRO A 38 16.07 13.91 0.47
N GLU A 39 17.30 13.47 0.73
CA GLU A 39 17.57 12.20 1.42
C GLU A 39 16.88 12.09 2.79
N GLU A 40 16.76 13.23 3.48
CA GLU A 40 16.10 13.37 4.79
C GLU A 40 14.60 13.04 4.75
N LEU A 41 13.95 13.26 3.60
CA LEU A 41 12.51 13.04 3.43
C LEU A 41 12.19 11.66 2.82
N LYS A 42 13.18 10.98 2.25
CA LYS A 42 13.02 9.63 1.69
C LYS A 42 12.49 8.61 2.72
N PRO A 43 12.95 8.58 3.99
CA PRO A 43 12.36 7.71 5.01
C PRO A 43 10.86 7.93 5.19
N ARG A 44 10.41 9.19 5.17
CA ARG A 44 9.00 9.53 5.33
C ARG A 44 8.16 9.08 4.12
N ALA A 45 8.70 9.20 2.92
CA ALA A 45 8.08 8.64 1.72
C ALA A 45 7.98 7.11 1.78
N LYS A 46 9.01 6.41 2.28
CA LYS A 46 8.93 4.96 2.51
C LYS A 46 7.83 4.57 3.49
N THR A 47 7.67 5.33 4.59
CA THR A 47 6.56 5.11 5.54
C THR A 47 5.21 5.26 4.86
N LEU A 48 5.02 6.32 4.04
CA LEU A 48 3.77 6.51 3.29
C LEU A 48 3.50 5.37 2.30
N ALA A 49 4.53 4.86 1.63
CA ALA A 49 4.39 3.69 0.77
C ALA A 49 3.95 2.45 1.55
N GLY A 50 4.45 2.25 2.77
CA GLY A 50 4.00 1.20 3.68
C GLY A 50 2.54 1.37 4.09
N GLU A 51 2.13 2.59 4.44
CA GLU A 51 0.73 2.88 4.81
C GLU A 51 -0.25 2.64 3.64
N GLU A 52 0.10 3.04 2.42
CA GLU A 52 -0.69 2.72 1.22
C GLU A 52 -0.77 1.20 0.98
N SER A 53 0.30 0.48 1.31
CA SER A 53 0.32 -0.97 1.20
C SER A 53 -0.61 -1.67 2.21
N ASP A 54 -0.72 -1.14 3.43
CA ASP A 54 -1.58 -1.68 4.49
C ASP A 54 -3.08 -1.59 4.14
N TYR A 55 -3.45 -0.69 3.22
CA TYR A 55 -4.82 -0.59 2.70
C TYR A 55 -5.15 -1.70 1.69
N VAL A 56 -4.15 -2.38 1.14
CA VAL A 56 -4.31 -3.52 0.24
C VAL A 56 -4.21 -4.81 1.05
N THR A 57 -5.29 -5.59 1.04
CA THR A 57 -5.31 -6.88 1.72
C THR A 57 -4.84 -8.00 0.80
N TYR A 58 -4.39 -9.11 1.39
CA TYR A 58 -4.07 -10.33 0.64
C TYR A 58 -5.20 -10.78 -0.29
N TYR A 59 -6.44 -10.76 0.21
CA TYR A 59 -7.62 -11.11 -0.58
C TYR A 59 -7.85 -10.17 -1.77
N ASP A 60 -7.45 -8.89 -1.66
CA ASP A 60 -7.50 -7.97 -2.80
C ASP A 60 -6.52 -8.40 -3.89
N LEU A 61 -5.33 -8.85 -3.49
CA LEU A 61 -4.31 -9.33 -4.41
C LEU A 61 -4.74 -10.64 -5.07
N GLU A 62 -5.44 -11.54 -4.37
CA GLU A 62 -5.94 -12.80 -4.92
C GLU A 62 -6.86 -12.61 -6.13
N ILE A 63 -7.70 -11.57 -6.12
CA ILE A 63 -8.72 -11.35 -7.16
C ILE A 63 -8.27 -10.43 -8.31
N VAL A 64 -7.18 -9.69 -8.16
CA VAL A 64 -6.68 -8.82 -9.25
C VAL A 64 -5.93 -9.63 -10.32
N SER A 65 -5.81 -9.05 -11.51
CA SER A 65 -4.97 -9.60 -12.57
C SER A 65 -3.52 -9.74 -12.11
N PHE A 66 -2.83 -10.71 -12.69
CA PHE A 66 -1.42 -10.95 -12.45
C PHE A 66 -0.57 -9.69 -12.67
N GLU A 67 -0.86 -8.93 -13.74
CA GLU A 67 -0.17 -7.69 -14.08
C GLU A 67 -0.28 -6.63 -12.97
N LEU A 68 -1.49 -6.41 -12.42
CA LEU A 68 -1.69 -5.45 -11.34
C LEU A 68 -0.98 -5.89 -10.06
N ARG A 69 -1.04 -7.20 -9.75
CA ARG A 69 -0.34 -7.77 -8.59
C ARG A 69 1.18 -7.59 -8.72
N LEU A 70 1.73 -7.88 -9.90
CA LEU A 70 3.15 -7.70 -10.18
C LEU A 70 3.55 -6.24 -10.06
N ARG A 71 2.79 -5.33 -10.68
CA ARG A 71 3.07 -3.89 -10.65
C ARG A 71 3.06 -3.32 -9.24
N PHE A 72 2.09 -3.74 -8.42
CA PHE A 72 2.02 -3.36 -7.02
C PHE A 72 3.28 -3.82 -6.26
N ARG A 73 3.72 -5.07 -6.46
CA ARG A 73 4.94 -5.61 -5.84
C ARG A 73 6.21 -4.88 -6.28
N GLU A 74 6.34 -4.53 -7.56
CA GLU A 74 7.46 -3.74 -8.08
C GLU A 74 7.57 -2.38 -7.38
N LEU A 75 6.45 -1.69 -7.22
CA LEU A 75 6.40 -0.38 -6.57
C LEU A 75 6.80 -0.46 -5.10
N LEU A 76 6.34 -1.48 -4.37
CA LEU A 76 6.73 -1.70 -2.98
C LEU A 76 8.21 -2.03 -2.84
N THR A 77 8.72 -2.86 -3.75
CA THR A 77 10.15 -3.21 -3.82
C THR A 77 11.00 -1.97 -4.07
N PHE A 78 10.56 -1.05 -4.93
CA PHE A 78 11.26 0.23 -5.17
C PHE A 78 11.45 1.05 -3.89
N PHE A 79 10.44 1.09 -3.02
CA PHE A 79 10.54 1.80 -1.74
C PHE A 79 11.29 1.01 -0.66
N GLY A 80 11.74 -0.21 -0.94
CA GLY A 80 12.37 -1.09 0.04
C GLY A 80 11.39 -1.65 1.07
N SER A 81 10.08 -1.60 0.77
CA SER A 81 9.05 -2.27 1.57
C SER A 81 8.99 -3.73 1.10
N ILE A 82 9.78 -4.60 1.73
CA ILE A 82 9.61 -6.04 1.59
C ILE A 82 8.37 -6.40 2.39
N ILE A 83 7.24 -6.57 1.71
CA ILE A 83 6.09 -7.13 2.39
C ILE A 83 6.26 -8.64 2.46
N ASN A 84 6.42 -9.15 3.69
CA ASN A 84 6.37 -10.58 3.97
C ASN A 84 4.91 -11.05 3.81
N TRP A 85 4.56 -11.51 2.60
CA TRP A 85 3.34 -12.29 2.33
C TRP A 85 3.73 -13.63 1.72
#